data_AF-X8DS14-F1
#
_entry.id   AF-X8DS14-F1
#
_cell.length_a   1.000
_cell.length_b   1.000
_cell.length_c   1.000
_cell.angle_alpha   90.00
_cell.angle_beta   90.00
_cell.angle_gamma   90.00
#
_symmetry.space_group_name_H-M   'P 1'
#
loop_
_entity.id
_entity.type
_entity.pdbx_description
1 polymer ?
#
loop_
_entity_poly.entity_id
_entity_poly.type
_entity_poly.pdbx_seq_one_letter_code
_entity_poly.pdbx_strand_id
1 'polypeptide(L)'
;MLLGSLVGATGTTWDVQWHSDVGPDTFFTLPHLFLYSGSAISGIVSLTMVLMVTGAQRAGEQVPRWVGGVPIRVFGGRFTAPLGFLLSGCGAASFLLYGLLDLWWHTVYGFDAVLASPPHFALFVSGTVTDLGSIVTFAAARRFRWGTAGLMAQSSLVAAMTAVPFSALYLFKFDFNPISLGSAFIVPLVLLIVAGVLRSPLAPFGVAVIMGALQAAFWWFSPWAAREYAAAVGLPLRDDLWGGAPAIPAMMPMFLVVFAAVAAGLLQLAKERAWQRRSMTVIGAILGSLAGLGYLLQGALVYRQGTETLSSYLTVGVIGLILGALAGFLAQRIALMLRAPGNTIDPAGAIA
;
A
#
# COMPACT_ATOMS: atom_id res chain seq x y z
N MET A 1 -5.10 10.23 7.71
CA MET A 1 -4.34 9.51 6.66
C MET A 1 -3.60 8.33 7.26
N LEU A 2 -2.38 8.47 7.79
CA LEU A 2 -1.61 7.32 8.29
C LEU A 2 -2.35 6.51 9.36
N LEU A 3 -3.03 7.17 10.30
CA LEU A 3 -3.89 6.47 11.28
C LEU A 3 -4.98 5.65 10.60
N GLY A 4 -5.65 6.21 9.59
CA GLY A 4 -6.69 5.51 8.82
C GLY A 4 -6.12 4.30 8.09
N SER A 5 -4.98 4.44 7.41
CA SER A 5 -4.31 3.31 6.75
C SER A 5 -3.84 2.25 7.74
N LEU A 6 -3.37 2.62 8.93
CA LEU A 6 -2.95 1.66 9.97
C LEU A 6 -4.13 0.91 10.57
N VAL A 7 -5.23 1.61 10.88
CA VAL A 7 -6.48 1.01 11.38
C VAL A 7 -7.07 0.08 10.32
N GLY A 8 -7.09 0.52 9.06
CA GLY A 8 -7.56 -0.28 7.93
C GLY A 8 -6.71 -1.54 7.74
N ALA A 9 -5.39 -1.41 7.71
CA ALA A 9 -4.47 -2.55 7.60
C ALA A 9 -4.64 -3.53 8.76
N THR A 10 -4.78 -3.03 10.00
CA THR A 10 -5.05 -3.85 11.18
C THR A 10 -6.32 -4.67 11.00
N GLY A 11 -7.41 -4.02 10.56
CA GLY A 11 -8.66 -4.67 10.19
C GLY A 11 -8.46 -5.75 9.12
N THR A 12 -7.77 -5.44 8.01
CA THR A 12 -7.49 -6.41 6.94
C THR A 12 -6.73 -7.64 7.43
N THR A 13 -5.65 -7.46 8.21
CA THR A 13 -4.86 -8.63 8.66
C THR A 13 -5.68 -9.54 9.56
N TRP A 14 -6.49 -8.92 10.41
CA TRP A 14 -7.32 -9.61 11.37
C TRP A 14 -8.49 -10.30 10.70
N ASP A 15 -9.12 -9.64 9.74
CA ASP A 15 -10.26 -10.15 8.99
C ASP A 15 -9.90 -11.40 8.19
N VAL A 16 -8.79 -11.36 7.45
CA VAL A 16 -8.32 -12.52 6.68
C VAL A 16 -7.96 -13.69 7.62
N GLN A 17 -7.38 -13.40 8.80
CA GLN A 17 -7.11 -14.42 9.80
C GLN A 17 -8.40 -14.97 10.41
N TRP A 18 -9.40 -14.13 10.67
CA TRP A 18 -10.73 -14.50 11.17
C TRP A 18 -11.44 -15.45 10.19
N HIS A 19 -11.44 -15.13 8.91
CA HIS A 19 -11.98 -15.99 7.85
C HIS A 19 -11.27 -17.34 7.75
N SER A 20 -9.99 -17.40 8.14
CA SER A 20 -9.20 -18.65 8.16
C SER A 20 -9.50 -19.47 9.41
N ASP A 21 -9.53 -18.84 10.59
CA ASP A 21 -9.57 -19.52 11.89
C ASP A 21 -10.98 -19.82 12.40
N VAL A 22 -11.95 -18.97 12.09
CA VAL A 22 -13.34 -19.07 12.57
C VAL A 22 -14.26 -19.39 11.38
N GLY A 23 -14.16 -18.58 10.33
CA GLY A 23 -14.94 -18.71 9.12
C GLY A 23 -15.90 -17.55 8.88
N PRO A 24 -16.76 -17.68 7.87
CA PRO A 24 -17.68 -16.62 7.48
C PRO A 24 -18.68 -16.31 8.59
N ASP A 25 -18.77 -15.04 8.97
CA ASP A 25 -19.66 -14.54 10.01
C ASP A 25 -20.44 -13.32 9.46
N THR A 26 -20.99 -12.46 10.31
CA THR A 26 -21.75 -11.27 9.89
C THR A 26 -20.87 -10.17 9.27
N PHE A 27 -21.52 -9.25 8.56
CA PHE A 27 -20.82 -8.12 7.93
C PHE A 27 -20.20 -7.16 8.95
N PHE A 28 -20.75 -7.08 10.16
CA PHE A 28 -20.31 -6.15 11.20
C PHE A 28 -19.41 -6.81 12.26
N THR A 29 -18.51 -7.69 11.83
CA THR A 29 -17.45 -8.20 12.71
C THR A 29 -16.51 -7.06 13.12
N LEU A 30 -15.85 -7.20 14.27
CA LEU A 30 -14.89 -6.21 14.73
C LEU A 30 -13.72 -5.96 13.75
N PRO A 31 -13.15 -6.98 13.06
CA PRO A 31 -12.21 -6.78 11.96
C PRO A 31 -12.75 -5.88 10.83
N HIS A 32 -13.98 -6.13 10.35
CA HIS A 32 -14.64 -5.30 9.33
C HIS A 32 -14.85 -3.86 9.82
N LEU A 33 -15.26 -3.67 11.07
CA LEU A 33 -15.41 -2.32 11.64
C LEU A 33 -14.07 -1.57 11.64
N PHE A 34 -12.95 -2.22 11.96
CA PHE A 34 -11.63 -1.62 11.83
C PHE A 34 -11.29 -1.29 10.37
N LEU A 35 -11.51 -2.24 9.46
CA LEU A 35 -11.27 -2.07 8.03
C LEU A 35 -11.99 -0.81 7.48
N TYR A 36 -13.31 -0.72 7.69
CA TYR A 36 -14.12 0.40 7.20
C TYR A 36 -13.84 1.70 7.97
N SER A 37 -13.59 1.63 9.28
CA SER A 37 -13.22 2.81 10.07
C SER A 37 -11.90 3.42 9.59
N GLY A 38 -10.93 2.60 9.19
CA GLY A 38 -9.68 3.08 8.61
C GLY A 38 -9.90 3.94 7.36
N SER A 39 -10.75 3.46 6.45
CA SER A 39 -11.15 4.22 5.27
C SER A 39 -11.95 5.49 5.64
N ALA A 40 -12.92 5.38 6.55
CA ALA A 40 -13.72 6.51 7.01
C ALA A 40 -12.85 7.63 7.62
N ILE A 41 -11.86 7.28 8.45
CA ILE A 41 -10.91 8.24 9.02
C ILE A 41 -10.14 8.96 7.90
N SER A 42 -9.63 8.23 6.90
CA SER A 42 -8.91 8.83 5.78
C SER A 42 -9.82 9.72 4.91
N GLY A 43 -11.06 9.30 4.67
CA GLY A 43 -12.07 10.06 3.94
C GLY A 43 -12.47 11.35 4.65
N ILE A 44 -12.76 11.28 5.95
CA ILE A 44 -13.11 12.45 6.77
C ILE A 44 -11.95 13.44 6.80
N VAL A 45 -10.72 12.98 7.09
CA VAL A 45 -9.53 13.85 7.07
C VAL A 45 -9.36 14.51 5.71
N SER A 46 -9.54 13.76 4.62
CA SER A 46 -9.45 14.31 3.26
C SER A 46 -10.51 15.38 3.01
N LEU A 47 -11.77 15.11 3.36
CA LEU A 47 -12.87 16.07 3.20
C LEU A 47 -12.63 17.33 4.03
N THR A 48 -12.26 17.19 5.31
CA THR A 48 -11.93 18.31 6.19
C THR A 48 -10.84 19.18 5.57
N MET A 49 -9.76 18.58 5.08
CA MET A 49 -8.67 19.32 4.44
C MET A 49 -9.11 20.03 3.17
N VAL A 50 -9.93 19.40 2.32
CA VAL A 50 -10.50 20.06 1.13
C VAL A 50 -11.36 21.26 1.51
N LEU A 51 -12.21 21.13 2.54
CA LEU A 51 -13.07 22.22 3.01
C LEU A 51 -12.25 23.37 3.62
N MET A 52 -11.25 23.06 4.45
CA MET A 52 -10.35 24.05 5.03
C MET A 52 -9.58 24.83 3.96
N VAL A 53 -8.98 24.12 2.99
CA VAL A 53 -8.23 24.73 1.88
C VAL A 53 -9.15 25.59 1.01
N THR A 54 -10.37 25.10 0.75
CA THR A 54 -11.37 25.87 0.00
C THR A 54 -11.77 27.13 0.76
N GLY A 55 -11.97 27.05 2.08
CA GLY A 55 -12.29 28.20 2.93
C GLY A 55 -11.19 29.25 2.93
N ALA A 56 -9.95 28.86 3.24
CA ALA A 56 -8.79 29.74 3.23
C ALA A 56 -8.60 30.44 1.88
N GLN A 57 -8.72 29.68 0.79
CA GLN A 57 -8.56 30.21 -0.56
C GLN A 57 -9.71 31.14 -0.99
N ARG A 58 -10.92 31.00 -0.42
CA ARG A 58 -12.03 31.96 -0.59
C ARG A 58 -11.84 33.21 0.26
N ALA A 59 -11.16 33.10 1.40
CA ALA A 59 -10.75 34.24 2.24
C ALA A 59 -9.55 35.02 1.65
N GLY A 60 -9.02 34.61 0.50
CA GLY A 60 -7.88 35.25 -0.15
C GLY A 60 -6.52 34.78 0.40
N GLU A 61 -6.49 33.78 1.27
CA GLU A 61 -5.26 33.24 1.84
C GLU A 61 -4.53 32.33 0.84
N GLN A 62 -3.21 32.38 0.87
CA GLN A 62 -2.38 31.47 0.09
C GLN A 62 -2.09 30.20 0.90
N VAL A 63 -2.68 29.09 0.51
CA VAL A 63 -2.41 27.80 1.15
C VAL A 63 -1.10 27.21 0.63
N PRO A 64 -0.17 26.85 1.53
CA PRO A 64 1.08 26.24 1.10
C PRO A 64 0.91 24.89 0.42
N ARG A 65 1.70 24.62 -0.64
CA ARG A 65 1.64 23.34 -1.36
C ARG A 65 2.09 22.11 -0.58
N TRP A 66 2.83 22.28 0.53
CA TRP A 66 3.16 21.17 1.43
C TRP A 66 1.92 20.59 2.13
N VAL A 67 0.79 21.31 2.09
CA VAL A 67 -0.53 20.87 2.55
C VAL A 67 -1.18 20.01 1.47
N GLY A 68 -0.67 18.79 1.28
CA GLY A 68 -1.32 17.78 0.42
C GLY A 68 -1.00 17.87 -1.08
N GLY A 69 -0.13 18.79 -1.51
CA GLY A 69 0.37 18.86 -2.89
C GLY A 69 -0.31 19.92 -3.76
N VAL A 70 -0.31 19.69 -5.07
CA VAL A 70 -0.84 20.66 -6.05
C VAL A 70 -2.35 20.84 -5.84
N PRO A 71 -2.86 22.09 -5.74
CA PRO A 71 -4.29 22.33 -5.61
C PRO A 71 -5.01 22.06 -6.93
N ILE A 72 -6.09 21.27 -6.88
CA ILE A 72 -6.94 20.91 -8.02
C ILE A 72 -8.32 21.54 -7.83
N ARG A 73 -8.83 22.19 -8.88
CA ARG A 73 -10.19 22.75 -8.89
C ARG A 73 -11.20 21.67 -9.23
N VAL A 74 -12.18 21.47 -8.36
CA VAL A 74 -13.22 20.45 -8.51
C VAL A 74 -14.59 21.11 -8.65
N PHE A 75 -15.49 20.49 -9.42
CA PHE A 75 -16.86 20.96 -9.67
C PHE A 75 -16.93 22.44 -10.12
N GLY A 76 -16.21 22.78 -11.18
CA GLY A 76 -16.19 24.15 -11.72
C GLY A 76 -15.53 25.18 -10.80
N GLY A 77 -14.64 24.74 -9.90
CA GLY A 77 -13.91 25.61 -8.98
C GLY A 77 -14.61 25.88 -7.65
N ARG A 78 -15.75 25.21 -7.39
CA ARG A 78 -16.45 25.29 -6.09
C ARG A 78 -15.57 24.81 -4.93
N PHE A 79 -14.73 23.82 -5.18
CA PHE A 79 -13.78 23.30 -4.21
C PHE A 79 -12.34 23.35 -4.75
N THR A 80 -11.40 23.54 -3.84
CA THR A 80 -9.96 23.46 -4.08
C THR A 80 -9.41 22.31 -3.25
N ALA A 81 -9.09 21.20 -3.93
CA ALA A 81 -8.64 19.98 -3.29
C ALA A 81 -7.15 19.76 -3.57
N PRO A 82 -6.25 19.78 -2.57
CA PRO A 82 -4.88 19.35 -2.77
C PRO A 82 -4.84 17.90 -3.25
N LEU A 83 -4.00 17.61 -4.24
CA LEU A 83 -4.00 16.33 -4.97
C LEU A 83 -3.99 15.10 -4.06
N GLY A 84 -3.18 15.09 -2.99
CA GLY A 84 -3.10 13.97 -2.07
C GLY A 84 -4.40 13.71 -1.32
N PHE A 85 -5.07 14.76 -0.84
CA PHE A 85 -6.38 14.63 -0.19
C PHE A 85 -7.49 14.33 -1.19
N LEU A 86 -7.41 14.82 -2.43
CA LEU A 86 -8.36 14.47 -3.48
C LEU A 86 -8.30 12.97 -3.78
N LEU A 87 -7.11 12.44 -4.08
CA LEU A 87 -6.91 11.03 -4.37
C LEU A 87 -7.35 10.17 -3.18
N SER A 88 -6.89 10.53 -1.98
CA SER A 88 -7.20 9.72 -0.80
C SER A 88 -8.67 9.77 -0.41
N GLY A 89 -9.32 10.92 -0.55
CA GLY A 89 -10.74 11.09 -0.27
C GLY A 89 -11.60 10.34 -1.27
N CYS A 90 -11.27 10.41 -2.56
CA CYS A 90 -11.96 9.64 -3.59
C CYS A 90 -11.78 8.13 -3.39
N GLY A 91 -10.55 7.67 -3.11
CA GLY A 91 -10.27 6.27 -2.79
C GLY A 91 -11.08 5.80 -1.58
N ALA A 92 -11.08 6.58 -0.50
CA ALA A 92 -11.81 6.23 0.72
C ALA A 92 -13.32 6.20 0.52
N ALA A 93 -13.87 7.18 -0.20
CA ALA A 93 -15.30 7.22 -0.54
C ALA A 93 -15.70 6.03 -1.41
N SER A 94 -14.90 5.71 -2.43
CA SER A 94 -15.11 4.52 -3.26
C SER A 94 -15.03 3.24 -2.42
N PHE A 95 -14.07 3.13 -1.51
CA PHE A 95 -13.94 1.98 -0.63
C PHE A 95 -15.20 1.77 0.22
N LEU A 96 -15.71 2.82 0.87
CA LEU A 96 -16.93 2.70 1.67
C LEU A 96 -18.15 2.36 0.80
N LEU A 97 -18.25 2.92 -0.41
CA LEU A 97 -19.31 2.57 -1.35
C LEU A 97 -19.23 1.10 -1.77
N TYR A 98 -18.03 0.59 -2.07
CA TYR A 98 -17.83 -0.82 -2.39
C TYR A 98 -18.04 -1.73 -1.17
N GLY A 99 -17.83 -1.24 0.06
CA GLY A 99 -18.22 -1.96 1.27
C GLY A 99 -19.74 -2.14 1.38
N LEU A 100 -20.53 -1.14 0.98
CA LEU A 100 -21.99 -1.31 0.88
C LEU A 100 -22.39 -2.29 -0.23
N LEU A 101 -21.67 -2.28 -1.35
CA LEU A 101 -21.88 -3.26 -2.42
C LEU A 101 -21.49 -4.68 -1.98
N ASP A 102 -20.45 -4.81 -1.16
CA ASP A 102 -20.00 -6.06 -0.56
C ASP A 102 -21.04 -6.62 0.41
N LEU A 103 -21.63 -5.78 1.26
CA LEU A 103 -22.79 -6.16 2.09
C LEU A 103 -23.97 -6.67 1.24
N TRP A 104 -24.32 -5.94 0.18
CA TRP A 104 -25.37 -6.37 -0.75
C TRP A 104 -25.03 -7.71 -1.40
N TRP A 105 -23.78 -7.87 -1.85
CA TRP A 105 -23.30 -9.12 -2.45
C TRP A 105 -23.47 -10.29 -1.49
N HIS A 106 -23.03 -10.14 -0.24
CA HIS A 106 -23.18 -11.19 0.77
C HIS A 106 -24.64 -11.48 1.15
N THR A 107 -25.53 -10.49 1.02
CA THR A 107 -26.97 -10.70 1.21
C THR A 107 -27.57 -11.59 0.12
N VAL A 108 -27.07 -11.49 -1.12
CA VAL A 108 -27.60 -12.23 -2.28
C VAL A 108 -26.93 -13.59 -2.47
N TYR A 109 -25.60 -13.65 -2.31
CA TYR A 109 -24.79 -14.82 -2.64
C TYR A 109 -24.25 -15.57 -1.42
N GLY A 110 -24.44 -15.03 -0.21
CA GLY A 110 -23.82 -15.52 1.01
C GLY A 110 -22.41 -14.99 1.21
N PHE A 111 -21.79 -15.31 2.36
CA PHE A 111 -20.42 -14.89 2.63
C PHE A 111 -19.41 -15.68 1.80
N ASP A 112 -18.52 -14.95 1.12
CA ASP A 112 -17.49 -15.54 0.27
C ASP A 112 -16.41 -16.20 1.15
N ALA A 113 -15.99 -17.41 0.77
CA ALA A 113 -14.83 -18.08 1.40
C ALA A 113 -13.48 -17.61 0.81
N VAL A 114 -13.50 -16.78 -0.24
CA VAL A 114 -12.32 -16.32 -0.96
C VAL A 114 -12.36 -14.82 -1.23
N LEU A 115 -11.20 -14.18 -1.17
CA LEU A 115 -10.99 -12.73 -1.37
C LEU A 115 -11.28 -12.22 -2.81
N ALA A 116 -11.69 -13.10 -3.71
CA ALA A 116 -11.68 -12.83 -5.15
C ALA A 116 -13.03 -12.35 -5.72
N SER A 117 -14.02 -12.03 -4.89
CA SER A 117 -15.29 -11.51 -5.40
C SER A 117 -15.17 -10.09 -5.94
N PRO A 118 -16.03 -9.67 -6.89
CA PRO A 118 -15.93 -8.35 -7.51
C PRO A 118 -15.91 -7.16 -6.52
N PRO A 119 -16.73 -7.13 -5.45
CA PRO A 119 -16.67 -6.05 -4.46
C PRO A 119 -15.34 -6.00 -3.70
N HIS A 120 -14.79 -7.15 -3.28
CA HIS A 120 -13.47 -7.23 -2.64
C HIS A 120 -12.36 -6.66 -3.53
N PHE A 121 -12.34 -7.02 -4.82
CA PHE A 121 -11.35 -6.45 -5.74
C PHE A 121 -11.47 -4.92 -5.83
N ALA A 122 -12.70 -4.40 -5.94
CA ALA A 122 -12.94 -2.96 -5.98
C ALA A 122 -12.56 -2.27 -4.66
N LEU A 123 -12.78 -2.90 -3.51
CA LEU A 123 -12.30 -2.46 -2.20
C LEU A 123 -10.76 -2.36 -2.19
N PHE A 124 -10.04 -3.39 -2.64
CA PHE A 124 -8.57 -3.35 -2.59
C PHE A 124 -7.96 -2.30 -3.53
N VAL A 125 -8.54 -2.12 -4.72
CA VAL A 125 -8.11 -1.07 -5.64
C VAL A 125 -8.37 0.32 -5.06
N SER A 126 -9.55 0.56 -4.49
CA SER A 126 -9.89 1.86 -3.88
C SER A 126 -9.07 2.15 -2.62
N GLY A 127 -8.74 1.12 -1.82
CA GLY A 127 -7.78 1.22 -0.73
C GLY A 127 -6.38 1.61 -1.22
N THR A 128 -5.91 1.00 -2.31
CA THR A 128 -4.63 1.37 -2.94
C THR A 128 -4.61 2.83 -3.40
N VAL A 129 -5.70 3.32 -4.00
CA VAL A 129 -5.85 4.75 -4.36
C VAL A 129 -5.80 5.65 -3.13
N THR A 130 -6.41 5.21 -2.02
CA THR A 130 -6.37 5.91 -0.73
C THR A 130 -4.93 6.11 -0.26
N ASP A 131 -4.17 5.01 -0.24
CA ASP A 131 -2.78 5.01 0.21
C ASP A 131 -1.85 5.81 -0.73
N LEU A 132 -2.08 5.78 -2.04
CA LEU A 132 -1.34 6.62 -2.99
C LEU A 132 -1.56 8.11 -2.72
N GLY A 133 -2.79 8.53 -2.41
CA GLY A 133 -3.07 9.91 -1.99
C GLY A 133 -2.37 10.30 -0.70
N SER A 134 -2.26 9.37 0.26
CA SER A 134 -1.48 9.55 1.48
C SER A 134 0.02 9.70 1.19
N ILE A 135 0.60 8.90 0.28
CA ILE A 135 1.99 9.04 -0.19
C ILE A 135 2.22 10.44 -0.78
N VAL A 136 1.33 10.92 -1.65
CA VAL A 136 1.42 12.27 -2.24
C VAL A 136 1.40 13.35 -1.15
N THR A 137 0.55 13.17 -0.15
CA THR A 137 0.41 14.11 0.99
C THR A 137 1.71 14.21 1.79
N PHE A 138 2.29 13.07 2.18
CA PHE A 138 3.54 13.05 2.94
C PHE A 138 4.75 13.48 2.09
N ALA A 139 4.76 13.16 0.79
CA ALA A 139 5.78 13.63 -0.15
C ALA A 139 5.76 15.14 -0.35
N ALA A 140 4.58 15.78 -0.32
CA ALA A 140 4.45 17.23 -0.35
C ALA A 140 5.04 17.86 0.94
N ALA A 141 4.87 17.18 2.07
CA ALA A 141 5.40 17.59 3.37
C ALA A 141 6.85 17.15 3.66
N ARG A 142 7.56 16.55 2.69
CA ARG A 142 8.89 15.94 2.87
C ARG A 142 9.98 16.84 3.48
N ARG A 143 9.77 18.16 3.48
CA ARG A 143 10.68 19.14 4.11
C ARG A 143 10.66 19.05 5.63
N PHE A 144 9.61 18.45 6.19
CA PHE A 144 9.46 18.21 7.62
C PHE A 144 9.76 16.75 7.95
N ARG A 145 10.32 16.52 9.14
CA ARG A 145 10.65 15.17 9.64
C ARG A 145 9.44 14.24 9.67
N TRP A 146 8.26 14.75 10.06
CA TRP A 146 7.01 13.99 10.06
C TRP A 146 6.55 13.64 8.65
N GLY A 147 6.82 14.49 7.65
CA GLY A 147 6.51 14.21 6.25
C GLY A 147 7.42 13.12 5.69
N THR A 148 8.71 13.16 6.02
CA THR A 148 9.66 12.08 5.69
C THR A 148 9.26 10.75 6.33
N ALA A 149 8.99 10.75 7.63
CA ALA A 149 8.60 9.56 8.37
C ALA A 149 7.25 9.00 7.88
N GLY A 150 6.26 9.87 7.67
CA GLY A 150 4.95 9.49 7.15
C GLY A 150 5.03 8.93 5.73
N LEU A 151 5.90 9.46 4.87
CA LEU A 151 6.14 8.93 3.53
C LEU A 151 6.69 7.50 3.60
N MET A 152 7.72 7.28 4.42
CA MET A 152 8.29 5.94 4.59
C MET A 152 7.27 4.97 5.19
N ALA A 153 6.54 5.38 6.23
CA ALA A 153 5.53 4.55 6.88
C ALA A 153 4.37 4.19 5.95
N GLN A 154 3.85 5.16 5.20
CA GLN A 154 2.78 4.90 4.23
C GLN A 154 3.27 4.01 3.08
N SER A 155 4.47 4.24 2.55
CA SER A 155 5.06 3.36 1.54
C SER A 155 5.30 1.94 2.07
N SER A 156 5.60 1.80 3.37
CA SER A 156 5.73 0.50 4.03
C SER A 156 4.40 -0.23 4.12
N LEU A 157 3.31 0.48 4.44
CA LEU A 157 1.95 -0.10 4.43
C LEU A 157 1.54 -0.55 3.02
N VAL A 158 1.81 0.24 1.99
CA VAL A 158 1.54 -0.15 0.59
C VAL A 158 2.33 -1.41 0.21
N ALA A 159 3.62 -1.48 0.58
CA ALA A 159 4.43 -2.68 0.35
C ALA A 159 3.88 -3.90 1.11
N ALA A 160 3.49 -3.71 2.37
CA ALA A 160 2.97 -4.76 3.24
C ALA A 160 1.64 -5.34 2.72
N MET A 161 0.75 -4.48 2.22
CA MET A 161 -0.57 -4.86 1.74
C MET A 161 -0.62 -5.24 0.26
N THR A 162 0.52 -5.30 -0.43
CA THR A 162 0.56 -5.57 -1.88
C THR A 162 -0.06 -6.91 -2.27
N ALA A 163 -0.06 -7.90 -1.37
CA ALA A 163 -0.61 -9.22 -1.65
C ALA A 163 -2.12 -9.21 -1.84
N VAL A 164 -2.81 -8.31 -1.14
CA VAL A 164 -4.27 -8.26 -1.06
C VAL A 164 -4.90 -8.00 -2.44
N PRO A 165 -4.62 -6.89 -3.16
CA PRO A 165 -5.21 -6.67 -4.49
C PRO A 165 -4.77 -7.69 -5.54
N PHE A 166 -3.57 -8.27 -5.42
CA PHE A 166 -3.05 -9.25 -6.37
C PHE A 166 -3.55 -10.68 -6.11
N SER A 167 -4.13 -10.95 -4.94
CA SER A 167 -4.79 -12.24 -4.65
C SER A 167 -5.97 -12.51 -5.58
N ALA A 168 -6.66 -11.49 -6.07
CA ALA A 168 -7.74 -11.65 -7.05
C ALA A 168 -7.26 -12.33 -8.35
N LEU A 169 -5.96 -12.26 -8.66
CA LEU A 169 -5.40 -12.90 -9.84
C LEU A 169 -5.36 -14.43 -9.76
N TYR A 170 -5.58 -15.02 -8.58
CA TYR A 170 -5.74 -16.48 -8.46
C TYR A 170 -6.90 -17.02 -9.32
N LEU A 171 -7.89 -16.19 -9.68
CA LEU A 171 -8.97 -16.56 -10.59
C LEU A 171 -8.47 -16.96 -11.99
N PHE A 172 -7.32 -16.46 -12.42
CA PHE A 172 -6.74 -16.76 -13.73
C PHE A 172 -5.92 -18.06 -13.74
N LYS A 173 -5.79 -18.75 -12.60
CA LYS A 173 -5.14 -20.07 -12.48
C LYS A 173 -3.77 -20.15 -13.15
N PHE A 174 -2.92 -19.16 -12.88
CA PHE A 174 -1.52 -19.19 -13.32
C PHE A 174 -0.78 -20.41 -12.72
N ASP A 175 0.19 -20.95 -13.44
CA ASP A 175 1.10 -22.02 -12.97
C ASP A 175 2.14 -21.53 -11.94
N PHE A 176 1.97 -20.30 -11.45
CA PHE A 176 2.82 -19.66 -10.46
C PHE A 176 1.98 -18.79 -9.53
N ASN A 177 2.48 -18.51 -8.34
CA ASN A 177 1.82 -17.61 -7.41
C ASN A 177 1.71 -16.17 -7.99
N PRO A 178 0.50 -15.67 -8.32
CA PRO A 178 0.34 -14.40 -9.01
C PRO A 178 0.60 -13.18 -8.13
N ILE A 179 0.69 -13.33 -6.81
CA ILE A 179 1.11 -12.24 -5.91
C ILE A 179 2.56 -11.81 -6.21
N SER A 180 3.38 -12.71 -6.76
CA SER A 180 4.72 -12.37 -7.24
C SER A 180 4.74 -11.22 -8.24
N LEU A 181 3.67 -11.06 -9.05
CA LEU A 181 3.51 -9.94 -9.99
C LEU A 181 3.32 -8.60 -9.26
N GLY A 182 2.56 -8.63 -8.16
CA GLY A 182 2.39 -7.48 -7.27
C GLY A 182 3.68 -7.06 -6.62
N SER A 183 4.43 -8.04 -6.08
CA SER A 183 5.78 -7.81 -5.55
C SER A 183 6.70 -7.21 -6.62
N ALA A 184 6.71 -7.78 -7.83
CA ALA A 184 7.54 -7.33 -8.94
C ALA A 184 7.24 -5.89 -9.42
N PHE A 185 6.04 -5.37 -9.16
CA PHE A 185 5.65 -4.01 -9.54
C PHE A 185 5.70 -3.03 -8.37
N ILE A 186 5.00 -3.33 -7.27
CA ILE A 186 4.78 -2.40 -6.15
C ILE A 186 6.06 -2.18 -5.35
N VAL A 187 6.84 -3.22 -5.07
CA VAL A 187 8.09 -3.11 -4.31
C VAL A 187 9.09 -2.15 -4.97
N PRO A 188 9.50 -2.35 -6.24
CA PRO A 188 10.39 -1.39 -6.89
C PRO A 188 9.78 0.00 -6.99
N LEU A 189 8.47 0.11 -7.24
CA LEU A 189 7.78 1.39 -7.35
C LEU A 189 7.92 2.20 -6.05
N VAL A 190 7.57 1.63 -4.90
CA VAL A 190 7.58 2.36 -3.62
C VAL A 190 9.01 2.67 -3.14
N LEU A 191 9.95 1.73 -3.27
CA LEU A 191 11.34 1.95 -2.87
C LEU A 191 11.96 3.09 -3.70
N LEU A 192 11.74 3.08 -5.02
CA LEU A 192 12.26 4.11 -5.91
C LEU A 192 11.51 5.45 -5.75
N ILE A 193 10.20 5.47 -5.46
CA ILE A 193 9.50 6.72 -5.13
C ILE A 193 10.12 7.35 -3.88
N VAL A 194 10.35 6.58 -2.82
CA VAL A 194 10.91 7.11 -1.56
C VAL A 194 12.34 7.60 -1.74
N ALA A 195 13.21 6.81 -2.38
CA ALA A 195 14.57 7.24 -2.74
C ALA A 195 14.57 8.52 -3.58
N GLY A 196 13.58 8.62 -4.47
CA GLY A 196 13.32 9.76 -5.32
C GLY A 196 12.93 10.97 -4.51
N VAL A 197 11.75 10.97 -3.94
CA VAL A 197 11.22 12.12 -3.21
C VAL A 197 12.20 12.66 -2.16
N LEU A 198 12.91 11.79 -1.44
CA LEU A 198 13.86 12.17 -0.40
C LEU A 198 15.29 12.44 -0.88
N ARG A 199 15.58 12.22 -2.17
CA ARG A 199 16.91 12.38 -2.78
C ARG A 199 18.01 11.61 -2.04
N SER A 200 17.68 10.44 -1.52
CA SER A 200 18.62 9.61 -0.75
C SER A 200 18.55 8.16 -1.23
N PRO A 201 19.67 7.57 -1.69
CA PRO A 201 19.72 6.16 -2.07
C PRO A 201 19.52 5.23 -0.87
N LEU A 202 19.69 5.73 0.37
CA LEU A 202 19.52 4.95 1.60
C LEU A 202 18.09 5.01 2.17
N ALA A 203 17.26 5.95 1.71
CA ALA A 203 15.87 6.07 2.17
C ALA A 203 15.01 4.79 2.05
N PRO A 204 15.20 3.92 1.02
CA PRO A 204 14.53 2.62 0.95
C PRO A 204 14.70 1.73 2.18
N PHE A 205 15.82 1.83 2.92
CA PHE A 205 16.00 1.05 4.15
C PHE A 205 14.99 1.42 5.24
N GLY A 206 14.58 2.69 5.32
CA GLY A 206 13.54 3.11 6.26
C GLY A 206 12.21 2.43 5.99
N VAL A 207 11.86 2.25 4.70
CA VAL A 207 10.67 1.49 4.28
C VAL A 207 10.80 0.02 4.68
N ALA A 208 11.96 -0.59 4.42
CA ALA A 208 12.20 -1.99 4.77
C ALA A 208 12.13 -2.25 6.29
N VAL A 209 12.70 -1.36 7.11
CA VAL A 209 12.67 -1.48 8.57
C VAL A 209 11.26 -1.30 9.12
N ILE A 210 10.52 -0.28 8.68
CA ILE A 210 9.15 -0.05 9.16
C ILE A 210 8.23 -1.19 8.72
N MET A 211 8.34 -1.65 7.47
CA MET A 211 7.57 -2.80 6.99
C MET A 211 7.91 -4.07 7.78
N GLY A 212 9.19 -4.35 8.07
CA GLY A 212 9.58 -5.49 8.91
C GLY A 212 9.01 -5.40 10.32
N ALA A 213 8.97 -4.21 10.92
CA ALA A 213 8.33 -3.98 12.21
C ALA A 213 6.81 -4.20 12.16
N LEU A 214 6.14 -3.74 11.10
CA LEU A 214 4.71 -3.99 10.87
C LEU A 214 4.43 -5.48 10.67
N GLN A 215 5.24 -6.16 9.85
CA GLN A 215 5.14 -7.60 9.62
C GLN A 215 5.29 -8.36 10.93
N ALA A 216 6.30 -8.02 11.73
CA ALA A 216 6.48 -8.61 13.06
C ALA A 216 5.26 -8.33 13.94
N ALA A 217 4.80 -7.09 14.07
CA ALA A 217 3.62 -6.79 14.90
C ALA A 217 2.39 -7.61 14.48
N PHE A 218 2.07 -7.66 13.19
CA PHE A 218 0.93 -8.40 12.68
C PHE A 218 1.09 -9.92 12.79
N TRP A 219 2.32 -10.44 12.75
CA TRP A 219 2.57 -11.87 12.87
C TRP A 219 1.99 -12.47 14.17
N TRP A 220 2.09 -11.74 15.29
CA TRP A 220 1.48 -12.16 16.55
C TRP A 220 0.07 -11.61 16.72
N PHE A 221 -0.19 -10.38 16.29
CA PHE A 221 -1.49 -9.74 16.49
C PHE A 221 -2.63 -10.46 15.77
N SER A 222 -2.50 -10.79 14.47
CA SER A 222 -3.62 -11.33 13.69
C SER A 222 -4.19 -12.63 14.30
N PRO A 223 -3.38 -13.68 14.57
CA PRO A 223 -3.89 -14.93 15.14
C PRO A 223 -4.34 -14.78 16.59
N TRP A 224 -3.70 -13.90 17.37
CA TRP A 224 -4.15 -13.60 18.73
C TRP A 224 -5.53 -12.93 18.71
N ALA A 225 -5.70 -11.87 17.92
CA ALA A 225 -6.93 -11.11 17.84
C ALA A 225 -8.10 -11.96 17.33
N ALA A 226 -7.86 -12.85 16.36
CA ALA A 226 -8.87 -13.79 15.88
C ALA A 226 -9.37 -14.72 17.01
N ARG A 227 -8.45 -15.33 17.77
CA ARG A 227 -8.79 -16.24 18.87
C ARG A 227 -9.50 -15.55 20.03
N GLU A 228 -8.95 -14.43 20.50
CA GLU A 228 -9.53 -13.71 21.65
C GLU A 228 -10.93 -13.18 21.32
N TYR A 229 -11.11 -12.65 20.11
CA TYR A 229 -12.42 -12.17 19.71
C TYR A 229 -13.42 -13.31 19.54
N ALA A 230 -13.01 -14.45 18.96
CA ALA A 230 -13.87 -15.62 18.83
C ALA A 230 -14.34 -16.12 20.22
N ALA A 231 -13.41 -16.21 21.18
CA ALA A 231 -13.74 -16.54 22.56
C ALA A 231 -14.69 -15.51 23.19
N ALA A 232 -14.48 -14.21 22.95
CA ALA A 232 -15.32 -13.15 23.49
C ALA A 232 -16.75 -13.16 22.94
N VAL A 233 -16.96 -13.58 21.68
CA VAL A 233 -18.29 -13.69 21.07
C VAL A 233 -18.88 -15.09 21.13
N GLY A 234 -18.21 -16.04 21.77
CA GLY A 234 -18.68 -17.41 21.95
C GLY A 234 -18.68 -18.26 20.67
N LEU A 235 -17.81 -17.94 19.71
CA LEU A 235 -17.66 -18.71 18.47
C LEU A 235 -16.49 -19.71 18.59
N PRO A 236 -16.66 -20.95 18.08
CA PRO A 236 -15.57 -21.90 18.03
C PRO A 236 -14.54 -21.52 16.97
N LEU A 237 -13.31 -21.98 17.15
CA LEU A 237 -12.34 -22.04 16.07
C LEU A 237 -12.60 -23.29 15.23
N ARG A 238 -12.17 -23.30 13.97
CA ARG A 238 -12.25 -24.48 13.09
C ARG A 238 -11.44 -25.65 13.64
N ASP A 239 -11.87 -26.87 13.33
CA ASP A 239 -11.15 -28.07 13.78
C ASP A 239 -9.84 -28.30 13.00
N ASP A 240 -9.73 -27.74 11.79
CA ASP A 240 -8.61 -27.88 10.87
C ASP A 240 -7.68 -26.65 10.85
N LEU A 241 -7.55 -25.95 11.98
CA LEU A 241 -6.65 -24.80 12.10
C LEU A 241 -5.26 -25.12 11.57
N TRP A 242 -4.85 -24.34 10.58
CA TRP A 242 -3.49 -24.41 10.09
C TRP A 242 -2.52 -23.86 11.15
N GLY A 243 -1.70 -24.74 11.72
CA GLY A 243 -0.61 -24.36 12.64
C GLY A 243 0.59 -23.68 11.96
N GLY A 244 0.43 -23.18 10.73
CA GLY A 244 1.47 -22.55 9.94
C GLY A 244 1.61 -21.05 10.19
N ALA A 245 2.18 -20.36 9.20
CA ALA A 245 2.38 -18.93 9.28
C ALA A 245 1.03 -18.17 9.14
N PRO A 246 0.84 -17.04 9.85
CA PRO A 246 -0.39 -16.24 9.80
C PRO A 246 -0.61 -15.66 8.40
N ALA A 247 -1.86 -15.56 7.96
CA ALA A 247 -2.21 -15.36 6.55
C ALA A 247 -1.55 -14.14 5.89
N ILE A 248 -2.03 -12.92 6.19
CA ILE A 248 -1.50 -11.69 5.58
C ILE A 248 -0.03 -11.41 5.96
N PRO A 249 0.42 -11.56 7.23
CA PRO A 249 1.82 -11.32 7.57
C PRO A 249 2.78 -12.23 6.80
N ALA A 250 2.41 -13.48 6.53
CA ALA A 250 3.21 -14.41 5.72
C ALA A 250 3.25 -14.05 4.23
N MET A 251 2.26 -13.31 3.73
CA MET A 251 2.20 -12.81 2.36
C MET A 251 2.93 -11.47 2.17
N MET A 252 3.35 -10.78 3.23
CA MET A 252 4.09 -9.53 3.07
C MET A 252 5.52 -9.80 2.55
N PRO A 253 6.10 -8.95 1.68
CA PRO A 253 7.43 -9.20 1.11
C PRO A 253 8.55 -9.23 2.17
N MET A 254 9.08 -10.41 2.49
CA MET A 254 10.06 -10.63 3.57
C MET A 254 11.49 -10.18 3.20
N PHE A 255 11.83 -10.16 1.91
CA PHE A 255 13.16 -9.79 1.43
C PHE A 255 13.34 -8.28 1.18
N LEU A 256 12.46 -7.44 1.75
CA LEU A 256 12.44 -6.01 1.43
C LEU A 256 13.75 -5.29 1.78
N VAL A 257 14.47 -5.73 2.83
CA VAL A 257 15.82 -5.21 3.17
C VAL A 257 16.83 -5.50 2.06
N VAL A 258 16.78 -6.70 1.45
CA VAL A 258 17.65 -7.07 0.34
C VAL A 258 17.33 -6.21 -0.88
N PHE A 259 16.05 -6.05 -1.21
CA PHE A 259 15.63 -5.21 -2.33
C PHE A 259 16.00 -3.73 -2.11
N ALA A 260 15.90 -3.22 -0.88
CA ALA A 260 16.36 -1.88 -0.52
C ALA A 260 17.88 -1.73 -0.70
N ALA A 261 18.68 -2.74 -0.30
CA ALA A 261 20.13 -2.74 -0.50
C ALA A 261 20.51 -2.75 -1.99
N VAL A 262 19.83 -3.57 -2.80
CA VAL A 262 20.03 -3.59 -4.26
C VAL A 262 19.63 -2.25 -4.87
N ALA A 263 18.48 -1.67 -4.48
CA ALA A 263 18.05 -0.37 -4.97
C ALA A 263 19.07 0.72 -4.64
N ALA A 264 19.57 0.75 -3.41
CA ALA A 264 20.60 1.68 -2.96
C ALA A 264 21.90 1.50 -3.76
N GLY A 265 22.37 0.28 -3.93
CA GLY A 265 23.59 -0.05 -4.69
C GLY A 265 23.47 0.34 -6.16
N LEU A 266 22.36 0.00 -6.82
CA LEU A 266 22.11 0.35 -8.22
C LEU A 266 22.00 1.87 -8.44
N LEU A 267 21.36 2.60 -7.53
CA LEU A 267 21.28 4.06 -7.58
C LEU A 267 22.67 4.69 -7.39
N GLN A 268 23.50 4.15 -6.49
CA GLN A 268 24.89 4.60 -6.30
C GLN A 268 25.76 4.30 -7.52
N LEU A 269 25.64 3.11 -8.12
CA LEU A 269 26.36 2.73 -9.34
C LEU A 269 25.99 3.61 -10.53
N ALA A 270 24.72 4.01 -10.64
CA ALA A 270 24.26 4.89 -11.69
C ALA A 270 24.83 6.32 -11.58
N LYS A 271 25.30 6.75 -10.38
CA LYS A 271 25.89 8.06 -10.11
C LYS A 271 25.10 9.21 -10.77
N GLU A 272 25.74 9.97 -11.66
CA GLU A 272 25.14 11.11 -12.40
C GLU A 272 24.00 10.69 -13.34
N ARG A 273 23.95 9.41 -13.73
CA ARG A 273 22.87 8.86 -14.55
C ARG A 273 21.68 8.41 -13.71
N ALA A 274 21.76 8.45 -12.38
CA ALA A 274 20.61 8.20 -11.51
C ALA A 274 19.48 9.18 -11.86
N TRP A 275 18.24 8.72 -11.82
CA TRP A 275 17.06 9.51 -12.19
C TRP A 275 16.93 9.88 -13.68
N GLN A 276 17.84 9.46 -14.56
CA GLN A 276 17.59 9.44 -16.00
C GLN A 276 16.56 8.35 -16.34
N ARG A 277 15.71 8.60 -17.34
CA ARG A 277 14.63 7.68 -17.73
C ARG A 277 15.15 6.26 -17.96
N ARG A 278 16.17 6.10 -18.82
CA ARG A 278 16.72 4.78 -19.16
C ARG A 278 17.29 4.07 -17.93
N SER A 279 18.11 4.75 -17.13
CA SER A 279 18.70 4.17 -15.93
C SER A 279 17.64 3.72 -14.93
N MET A 280 16.62 4.55 -14.66
CA MET A 280 15.55 4.17 -13.73
C MET A 280 14.69 3.01 -14.23
N THR A 281 14.44 2.93 -15.53
CA THR A 281 13.79 1.77 -16.15
C THR A 281 14.62 0.50 -15.97
N VAL A 282 15.94 0.54 -16.17
CA VAL A 282 16.81 -0.63 -15.97
C VAL A 282 16.90 -1.03 -14.50
N ILE A 283 17.07 -0.06 -13.59
CA ILE A 283 17.09 -0.31 -12.13
C ILE A 283 15.77 -0.95 -11.70
N GLY A 284 14.65 -0.39 -12.17
CA GLY A 284 13.32 -0.96 -11.94
C GLY A 284 13.21 -2.39 -12.44
N ALA A 285 13.67 -2.68 -13.66
CA ALA A 285 13.62 -4.02 -14.24
C ALA A 285 14.32 -5.06 -13.37
N ILE A 286 15.56 -4.76 -12.95
CA ILE A 286 16.35 -5.63 -12.08
C ILE A 286 15.62 -5.87 -10.75
N LEU A 287 15.15 -4.80 -10.12
CA LEU A 287 14.42 -4.88 -8.85
C LEU A 287 13.10 -5.65 -8.97
N GLY A 288 12.35 -5.47 -10.05
CA GLY A 288 11.09 -6.16 -10.27
C GLY A 288 11.28 -7.67 -10.48
N SER A 289 12.30 -8.06 -11.25
CA SER A 289 12.68 -9.47 -11.39
C SER A 289 13.08 -10.08 -10.04
N LEU A 290 13.94 -9.40 -9.28
CA LEU A 290 14.35 -9.84 -7.95
C LEU A 290 13.18 -9.92 -6.95
N ALA A 291 12.28 -8.95 -6.97
CA ALA A 291 11.13 -8.90 -6.06
C ALA A 291 10.10 -9.99 -6.38
N GLY A 292 9.86 -10.29 -7.66
CA GLY A 292 8.99 -11.39 -8.09
C GLY A 292 9.58 -12.76 -7.73
N LEU A 293 10.85 -12.99 -8.08
CA LEU A 293 11.56 -14.24 -7.75
C LEU A 293 11.68 -14.45 -6.24
N GLY A 294 11.99 -13.38 -5.50
CA GLY A 294 12.06 -13.42 -4.05
C GLY A 294 10.72 -13.74 -3.40
N TYR A 295 9.60 -13.37 -4.01
CA TYR A 295 8.27 -13.76 -3.53
C TYR A 295 8.01 -15.26 -3.68
N LEU A 296 8.38 -15.86 -4.82
CA LEU A 296 8.28 -17.31 -5.00
C LEU A 296 9.18 -18.06 -4.01
N LEU A 297 10.42 -17.58 -3.82
CA LEU A 297 11.36 -18.14 -2.85
C LEU A 297 10.80 -18.05 -1.42
N GLN A 298 10.20 -16.92 -1.05
CA GLN A 298 9.54 -16.74 0.24
C GLN A 298 8.45 -17.81 0.45
N GLY A 299 7.58 -18.03 -0.54
CA GLY A 299 6.54 -19.05 -0.46
C GLY A 299 7.11 -20.44 -0.17
N ALA A 300 8.18 -20.82 -0.87
CA ALA A 300 8.86 -22.10 -0.66
C ALA A 300 9.45 -22.23 0.76
N LEU A 301 10.01 -21.14 1.32
CA LEU A 301 10.60 -21.14 2.66
C LEU A 301 9.54 -21.16 3.77
N VAL A 302 8.49 -20.34 3.64
CA VAL A 302 7.49 -20.12 4.69
C VAL A 302 6.52 -21.29 4.76
N TYR A 303 6.04 -21.76 3.62
CA TYR A 303 5.02 -22.81 3.56
C TYR A 303 5.61 -24.20 3.42
N ARG A 304 6.95 -24.33 3.25
CA ARG A 304 7.66 -25.60 3.02
C ARG A 304 7.06 -26.46 1.91
N GLN A 305 6.38 -25.80 0.97
CA GLN A 305 5.77 -26.41 -0.20
C GLN A 305 6.48 -25.85 -1.44
N GLY A 306 7.33 -26.67 -2.05
CA GLY A 306 8.02 -26.34 -3.30
C GLY A 306 7.13 -26.61 -4.51
N THR A 307 5.95 -26.00 -4.57
CA THR A 307 5.01 -26.20 -5.68
C THR A 307 5.46 -25.50 -6.97
N GLU A 308 6.33 -24.50 -6.85
CA GLU A 308 6.80 -23.69 -7.97
C GLU A 308 7.85 -24.44 -8.81
N THR A 309 7.64 -24.49 -10.12
CA THR A 309 8.55 -25.16 -11.06
C THR A 309 9.65 -24.22 -11.53
N LEU A 310 10.74 -24.75 -12.12
CA LEU A 310 11.75 -23.93 -12.78
C LEU A 310 11.12 -23.00 -13.85
N SER A 311 10.09 -23.48 -14.55
CA SER A 311 9.33 -22.69 -15.52
C SER A 311 8.63 -21.50 -14.86
N SER A 312 8.06 -21.70 -13.68
CA SER A 312 7.42 -20.66 -12.86
C SER A 312 8.42 -19.55 -12.51
N TYR A 313 9.62 -19.92 -12.03
CA TYR A 313 10.70 -18.96 -11.75
C TYR A 313 11.15 -18.20 -12.99
N LEU A 314 11.37 -18.88 -14.13
CA LEU A 314 11.78 -18.21 -15.37
C LEU A 314 10.71 -17.22 -15.86
N THR A 315 9.44 -17.65 -15.82
CA THR A 315 8.29 -16.82 -16.23
C THR A 315 8.17 -15.58 -15.36
N VAL A 316 8.17 -15.74 -14.04
CA VAL A 316 8.11 -14.62 -13.08
C VAL A 316 9.34 -13.73 -13.19
N GLY A 317 10.52 -14.30 -13.43
CA GLY A 317 11.75 -13.54 -13.66
C GLY A 317 11.64 -12.61 -14.88
N VAL A 318 11.13 -13.11 -16.01
CA VAL A 318 10.96 -12.35 -17.25
C VAL A 318 9.84 -11.32 -17.13
N ILE A 319 8.67 -11.70 -16.61
CA ILE A 319 7.56 -10.76 -16.38
C ILE A 319 7.98 -9.68 -15.38
N GLY A 320 8.75 -10.06 -14.35
CA GLY A 320 9.29 -9.14 -13.36
C GLY A 320 10.25 -8.09 -13.94
N LEU A 321 11.01 -8.42 -15.00
CA LEU A 321 11.79 -7.41 -15.73
C LEU A 321 10.87 -6.36 -16.36
N ILE A 322 9.75 -6.77 -16.96
CA ILE A 322 8.80 -5.87 -17.65
C ILE A 322 8.05 -5.00 -16.63
N LEU A 323 7.47 -5.62 -15.60
CA LEU A 323 6.75 -4.91 -14.54
C LEU A 323 7.68 -3.99 -13.76
N GLY A 324 8.88 -4.47 -13.44
CA GLY A 324 9.92 -3.66 -12.81
C GLY A 324 10.34 -2.48 -13.67
N ALA A 325 10.52 -2.67 -14.98
CA ALA A 325 10.85 -1.60 -15.91
C ALA A 325 9.79 -0.48 -15.91
N LEU A 326 8.52 -0.89 -15.93
CA LEU A 326 7.39 0.03 -15.80
C LEU A 326 7.39 0.74 -14.44
N ALA A 327 7.60 0.00 -13.34
CA ALA A 327 7.67 0.56 -12.00
C ALA A 327 8.79 1.61 -11.87
N GLY A 328 9.99 1.32 -12.37
CA GLY A 328 11.11 2.26 -12.37
C GLY A 328 10.87 3.50 -13.24
N PHE A 329 10.25 3.32 -14.41
CA PHE A 329 9.83 4.42 -15.28
C PHE A 329 8.81 5.33 -14.59
N LEU A 330 7.79 4.76 -13.95
CA LEU A 330 6.75 5.50 -13.23
C LEU A 330 7.33 6.18 -11.98
N ALA A 331 8.12 5.47 -11.18
CA ALA A 331 8.76 6.00 -9.98
C ALA A 331 9.62 7.23 -10.29
N GLN A 332 10.37 7.20 -11.39
CA GLN A 332 11.14 8.37 -11.84
C GLN A 332 10.24 9.58 -12.08
N ARG A 333 9.16 9.42 -12.86
CA ARG A 333 8.24 10.51 -13.17
C ARG A 333 7.52 11.03 -11.93
N ILE A 334 6.98 10.13 -11.13
CA ILE A 334 6.24 10.46 -9.90
C ILE A 334 7.18 11.20 -8.93
N ALA A 335 8.39 10.68 -8.69
CA ALA A 335 9.34 11.35 -7.82
C ALA A 335 9.72 12.74 -8.32
N LEU A 336 9.93 12.93 -9.62
CA LEU A 336 10.23 14.24 -10.20
C LEU A 336 9.05 15.21 -10.11
N MET A 337 7.82 14.74 -10.33
CA MET A 337 6.61 15.54 -10.16
C MET A 337 6.42 15.99 -8.72
N LEU A 338 6.58 15.08 -7.76
CA LEU A 338 6.48 15.37 -6.33
C LEU A 338 7.62 16.29 -5.84
N ARG A 339 8.73 16.36 -6.60
CA ARG A 339 9.86 17.27 -6.35
C ARG A 339 9.66 18.69 -6.89
N ALA A 340 8.74 18.95 -7.83
CA ALA A 340 8.70 20.18 -8.63
C ALA A 340 8.75 21.48 -7.79
N PRO A 341 9.58 22.49 -8.17
CA PRO A 341 9.70 23.77 -7.49
C PRO A 341 8.38 24.56 -7.39
N GLY A 342 8.21 25.31 -6.30
CA GLY A 342 6.92 25.89 -5.86
C GLY A 342 6.39 25.29 -4.55
N ASN A 343 7.07 24.25 -4.03
CA ASN A 343 6.94 23.72 -2.66
C ASN A 343 7.86 24.43 -1.64
N THR A 344 8.59 25.45 -2.09
CA THR A 344 9.37 26.36 -1.26
C THR A 344 8.51 27.59 -1.00
N ILE A 345 7.84 27.64 0.16
CA ILE A 345 7.61 28.95 0.76
C ILE A 345 8.95 29.36 1.35
N ASP A 346 9.36 30.56 0.96
CA ASP A 346 10.48 31.33 1.46
C ASP A 346 10.74 31.05 2.96
N PRO A 347 11.97 30.71 3.37
CA PRO A 347 12.31 30.57 4.79
C PRO A 347 11.97 31.80 5.64
N ALA A 348 11.75 32.96 5.02
CA ALA A 348 11.28 34.18 5.69
C ALA A 348 9.87 34.07 6.33
N GLY A 349 9.05 33.09 5.94
CA GLY A 349 7.71 32.89 6.51
C GLY A 349 7.61 31.88 7.67
N ALA A 350 8.73 31.32 8.13
CA ALA A 350 8.75 30.28 9.17
C ALA A 350 8.98 30.84 10.60
N ILE A 351 8.93 32.16 10.77
CA ILE A 351 8.94 32.83 12.07
C ILE A 351 7.71 33.74 12.15
N ALA A 352 6.57 33.11 12.43
CA ALA A 352 5.39 33.74 13.04
C ALA A 352 4.55 32.64 13.70
#